data_AF-A0A0F9NMC8-F1
#
_entry.id   AF-A0A0F9NMC8-F1
#
_cell.length_a   1.000
_cell.length_b   1.000
_cell.length_c   1.000
_cell.angle_alpha   90.00
_cell.angle_beta   90.00
_cell.angle_gamma   90.00
#
_symmetry.space_group_name_H-M   'P 1'
#
loop_
_entity.id
_entity.type
_entity.pdbx_description
1 polymer ?
#
loop_
_entity_poly.entity_id
_entity_poly.type
_entity_poly.pdbx_seq_one_letter_code
_entity_poly.pdbx_strand_id
1 'polypeptide(L)'
;MPEVKQTKVPLRRVSSDDFAVVVGGEEYHPHAGEWVEFKGSPSVEETLTLLKFSDIPSTLTAEDVPLVKAILEEITVYLERSVIKWNWTDADKRPYPTPDGVLRSLSFDEIGYLVEKAFAQLPPEQQKKVRRPRSRARGG
;
A
#
# COMPACT_ATOMS: atom_id res chain seq x y z
N MET A 1 -26.88 30.33 6.85
CA MET A 1 -25.94 29.26 7.20
C MET A 1 -25.05 29.02 6.00
N PRO A 2 -23.70 29.00 6.12
CA PRO A 2 -22.86 28.67 4.99
C PRO A 2 -23.14 27.24 4.55
N GLU A 3 -23.33 27.06 3.24
CA GLU A 3 -23.62 25.79 2.60
C GLU A 3 -22.35 24.93 2.63
N VAL A 4 -22.37 23.84 3.41
CA VAL A 4 -21.24 22.90 3.45
C VAL A 4 -21.25 22.10 2.16
N LYS A 5 -20.42 22.48 1.18
CA LYS A 5 -20.18 21.66 -0.01
C LYS A 5 -19.60 20.32 0.43
N GLN A 6 -20.35 19.23 0.23
CA GLN A 6 -19.81 17.88 0.33
C GLN A 6 -18.65 17.74 -0.66
N THR A 7 -17.43 17.75 -0.15
CA THR A 7 -16.19 17.59 -0.90
C THR A 7 -15.59 16.24 -0.50
N LYS A 8 -16.17 15.14 -0.99
CA LYS A 8 -15.48 13.85 -0.91
C LYS A 8 -14.13 14.03 -1.59
N VAL A 9 -13.06 13.56 -0.95
CA VAL A 9 -11.70 13.67 -1.49
C VAL A 9 -11.68 12.93 -2.83
N PRO A 10 -11.17 13.56 -3.92
CA PRO A 10 -11.18 12.95 -5.24
C PRO A 10 -10.36 11.65 -5.26
N LEU A 11 -10.77 10.74 -6.14
CA LEU A 11 -9.98 9.55 -6.48
C LEU A 11 -8.64 9.98 -7.06
N ARG A 12 -7.61 9.17 -6.85
CA ARG A 12 -6.26 9.43 -7.36
C ARG A 12 -5.74 8.24 -8.13
N ARG A 13 -5.43 8.47 -9.39
CA ARG A 13 -4.73 7.52 -10.25
C ARG A 13 -3.23 7.70 -10.11
N VAL A 14 -2.53 6.60 -9.93
CA VAL A 14 -1.07 6.50 -9.78
C VAL A 14 -0.56 5.62 -10.92
N SER A 15 0.45 6.09 -11.65
CA SER A 15 1.14 5.26 -12.65
C SER A 15 1.96 4.18 -11.94
N SER A 16 2.11 3.02 -12.58
CA SER A 16 2.93 1.91 -12.09
C SER A 16 4.27 1.77 -12.82
N ASP A 17 4.66 2.76 -13.61
CA ASP A 17 5.93 2.77 -14.34
C ASP A 17 7.16 2.70 -13.44
N ASP A 18 7.07 3.21 -12.20
CA ASP A 18 8.16 3.20 -11.23
C ASP A 18 8.19 1.95 -10.35
N PHE A 19 7.30 0.98 -10.59
CA PHE A 19 7.40 -0.34 -9.97
C PHE A 19 8.49 -1.15 -10.66
N ALA A 20 9.60 -1.33 -9.96
CA ALA A 20 10.75 -2.10 -10.42
C ALA A 20 10.99 -3.31 -9.50
N VAL A 21 11.23 -4.47 -10.10
CA VAL A 21 11.64 -5.70 -9.40
C VAL A 21 12.96 -6.19 -9.97
N VAL A 22 13.85 -6.70 -9.12
CA VAL A 22 15.16 -7.21 -9.54
C VAL A 22 15.14 -8.74 -9.52
N VAL A 23 15.28 -9.36 -10.68
CA VAL A 23 15.30 -10.81 -10.85
C VAL A 23 16.60 -11.20 -11.55
N GLY A 24 17.43 -12.01 -10.88
CA GLY A 24 18.73 -12.43 -11.45
C GLY A 24 19.72 -11.29 -11.68
N GLY A 25 19.58 -10.16 -10.98
CA GLY A 25 20.43 -8.97 -11.13
C GLY A 25 20.01 -8.03 -12.26
N GLU A 26 18.91 -8.32 -12.95
CA GLU A 26 18.32 -7.46 -13.96
C GLU A 26 17.02 -6.84 -13.43
N GLU A 27 16.80 -5.58 -13.79
CA GLU A 27 15.65 -4.78 -13.38
C GLU A 27 14.50 -4.95 -14.39
N TYR A 28 13.30 -5.23 -13.87
CA TYR A 28 12.09 -5.42 -14.65
C TYR A 28 10.98 -4.50 -14.15
N HIS A 29 10.16 -4.01 -15.07
CA HIS A 29 8.98 -3.18 -14.79
C HIS A 29 7.71 -3.91 -15.21
N PRO A 30 7.18 -4.84 -14.39
CA PRO A 30 6.09 -5.72 -14.79
C PRO A 30 4.79 -4.96 -15.10
N HIS A 31 4.61 -3.77 -14.53
CA HIS A 31 3.43 -2.93 -14.69
C HIS A 31 3.69 -1.64 -15.48
N ALA A 32 4.73 -1.62 -16.33
CA ALA A 32 5.01 -0.46 -17.18
C ALA A 32 3.83 -0.15 -18.11
N GLY A 33 3.37 1.11 -18.12
CA GLY A 33 2.19 1.58 -18.81
C GLY A 33 0.86 1.28 -18.10
N GLU A 34 0.91 0.62 -16.94
CA GLU A 34 -0.26 0.29 -16.13
C GLU A 34 -0.42 1.27 -14.96
N TRP A 35 -1.58 1.25 -14.30
CA TRP A 35 -1.96 2.21 -13.28
C TRP A 35 -2.94 1.61 -12.27
N VAL A 36 -2.96 2.24 -11.10
CA VAL A 36 -3.87 1.93 -10.00
C VAL A 36 -4.58 3.20 -9.55
N GLU A 37 -5.88 3.11 -9.32
CA GLU A 37 -6.73 4.21 -8.86
C GLU A 37 -7.22 3.90 -7.45
N PHE A 38 -6.84 4.78 -6.52
CA PHE A 38 -7.19 4.68 -5.12
C PHE A 38 -8.35 5.61 -4.78
N LYS A 39 -9.08 5.27 -3.72
CA LYS A 39 -9.97 6.19 -3.04
C LYS A 39 -9.18 7.40 -2.55
N GLY A 40 -9.90 8.47 -2.23
CA GLY A 40 -9.31 9.67 -1.63
C GLY A 40 -8.67 9.41 -0.25
N SER A 41 -8.46 10.44 0.54
CA SER A 41 -7.70 10.33 1.79
C SER A 41 -8.20 9.19 2.70
N PRO A 42 -7.30 8.31 3.19
CA PRO A 42 -7.67 7.26 4.12
C PRO A 42 -8.12 7.82 5.46
N SER A 43 -8.90 7.03 6.20
CA SER A 43 -9.27 7.36 7.57
C SER A 43 -8.06 7.28 8.53
N VAL A 44 -8.22 7.77 9.76
CA VAL A 44 -7.18 7.65 10.80
C VAL A 44 -6.87 6.17 11.10
N GLU A 45 -7.90 5.34 11.20
CA GLU A 45 -7.76 3.90 11.43
C GLU A 45 -6.97 3.24 10.30
N GLU A 46 -7.32 3.56 9.06
CA GLU A 46 -6.65 3.06 7.87
C GLU A 46 -5.18 3.51 7.78
N THR A 47 -4.91 4.74 8.22
CA THR A 47 -3.54 5.24 8.34
C THR A 47 -2.75 4.45 9.37
N LEU A 48 -3.36 4.06 10.49
CA LEU A 48 -2.73 3.19 11.50
C LEU A 48 -2.50 1.77 10.95
N THR A 49 -3.38 1.24 10.12
CA THR A 49 -3.17 -0.05 9.43
C THR A 49 -1.96 0.00 8.50
N LEU A 50 -1.85 1.04 7.67
CA LEU A 50 -0.69 1.25 6.79
C LEU A 50 0.62 1.34 7.59
N LEU A 51 0.58 1.93 8.77
CA LEU A 51 1.74 2.07 9.65
C LEU A 51 2.29 0.74 10.15
N LYS A 52 1.41 -0.25 10.41
CA LYS A 52 1.84 -1.59 10.85
C LYS A 52 2.71 -2.28 9.80
N PHE A 53 2.56 -1.96 8.51
CA PHE A 53 3.43 -2.52 7.47
C PHE A 53 4.90 -2.14 7.69
N SER A 54 5.15 -0.92 8.16
CA SER A 54 6.52 -0.44 8.45
C SER A 54 7.15 -1.10 9.67
N ASP A 55 6.35 -1.79 10.49
CA ASP A 55 6.82 -2.58 11.64
C ASP A 55 7.26 -4.00 11.24
N ILE A 56 7.03 -4.42 9.98
CA ILE A 56 7.51 -5.72 9.49
C ILE A 56 9.05 -5.70 9.40
N PRO A 57 9.75 -6.61 10.10
CA PRO A 57 11.21 -6.68 10.05
C PRO A 57 11.70 -7.00 8.63
N SER A 58 12.83 -6.40 8.24
CA SER A 58 13.50 -6.70 6.96
C SER A 58 14.07 -8.13 6.90
N THR A 59 14.15 -8.81 8.04
CA THR A 59 14.60 -10.19 8.15
C THR A 59 13.65 -10.92 9.07
N LEU A 60 12.91 -11.89 8.52
CA LEU A 60 11.89 -12.63 9.24
C LEU A 60 12.47 -13.87 9.90
N THR A 61 12.12 -14.09 11.15
CA THR A 61 12.30 -15.37 11.85
C THR A 61 11.00 -16.16 11.84
N ALA A 62 11.06 -17.44 12.22
CA ALA A 62 9.85 -18.26 12.34
C ALA A 62 8.85 -17.72 13.38
N GLU A 63 9.34 -17.02 14.41
CA GLU A 63 8.52 -16.41 15.46
C GLU A 63 7.73 -15.20 14.96
N ASP A 64 8.22 -14.52 13.91
CA ASP A 64 7.57 -13.34 13.33
C ASP A 64 6.41 -13.72 12.39
N VAL A 65 6.38 -14.95 11.87
CA VAL A 65 5.43 -15.39 10.84
C VAL A 65 3.96 -15.14 11.22
N PRO A 66 3.48 -15.47 12.45
CA PRO A 66 2.10 -15.21 12.82
C PRO A 66 1.74 -13.71 12.83
N LEU A 67 2.66 -12.87 13.32
CA LEU A 67 2.48 -11.42 13.37
C LEU A 67 2.43 -10.83 11.96
N VAL A 68 3.40 -11.20 11.11
CA VAL A 68 3.47 -10.73 9.72
C VAL A 68 2.23 -11.14 8.94
N LYS A 69 1.77 -12.39 9.11
CA LYS A 69 0.54 -12.86 8.47
C LYS A 69 -0.68 -12.03 8.89
N ALA A 70 -0.81 -11.69 10.17
CA ALA A 70 -1.89 -10.86 10.66
C ALA A 70 -1.83 -9.44 10.08
N ILE A 71 -0.64 -8.83 10.03
CA ILE A 71 -0.44 -7.50 9.43
C ILE A 71 -0.79 -7.52 7.94
N LEU A 72 -0.33 -8.53 7.19
CA LEU A 72 -0.62 -8.66 5.75
C LEU A 72 -2.12 -8.85 5.48
N GLU A 73 -2.82 -9.61 6.32
CA GLU A 73 -4.27 -9.79 6.20
C GLU A 73 -5.00 -8.45 6.41
N GLU A 74 -4.66 -7.68 7.45
CA GLU A 74 -5.26 -6.36 7.67
C GLU A 74 -4.99 -5.38 6.52
N ILE A 75 -3.78 -5.41 5.96
CA ILE A 75 -3.38 -4.55 4.83
C ILE A 75 -4.10 -4.95 3.57
N THR A 76 -4.26 -6.26 3.33
CA THR A 76 -5.02 -6.78 2.19
C THR A 76 -6.45 -6.24 2.27
N VAL A 77 -7.12 -6.39 3.42
CA VAL A 77 -8.48 -5.86 3.64
C VAL A 77 -8.54 -4.34 3.46
N TYR A 78 -7.52 -3.60 3.91
CA TYR A 78 -7.44 -2.16 3.66
C TYR A 78 -7.33 -1.84 2.17
N LEU A 79 -6.40 -2.49 1.47
CA LEU A 79 -6.16 -2.27 0.05
C LEU A 79 -7.36 -2.67 -0.81
N GLU A 80 -8.10 -3.74 -0.46
CA GLU A 80 -9.34 -4.15 -1.14
C GLU A 80 -10.40 -3.03 -1.12
N ARG A 81 -10.43 -2.26 -0.02
CA ARG A 81 -11.34 -1.10 0.15
C ARG A 81 -10.77 0.19 -0.43
N SER A 82 -9.46 0.26 -0.61
CA SER A 82 -8.75 1.48 -0.99
C SER A 82 -8.54 1.56 -2.49
N VAL A 83 -8.18 0.45 -3.14
CA VAL A 83 -8.05 0.36 -4.60
C VAL A 83 -9.45 0.24 -5.20
N ILE A 84 -9.81 1.21 -6.04
CA ILE A 84 -11.13 1.27 -6.68
C ILE A 84 -11.08 0.61 -8.06
N LYS A 85 -9.97 0.79 -8.77
CA LYS A 85 -9.78 0.30 -10.13
C LYS A 85 -8.30 0.23 -10.47
N TRP A 86 -7.92 -0.66 -11.37
CA TRP A 86 -6.61 -0.70 -12.00
C TRP A 86 -6.73 -1.24 -13.42
N ASN A 87 -5.63 -1.28 -14.16
CA ASN A 87 -5.47 -2.08 -15.37
C ASN A 87 -4.27 -3.04 -15.27
N TRP A 88 -3.86 -3.41 -14.06
CA TRP A 88 -2.77 -4.36 -13.85
C TRP A 88 -3.04 -5.70 -14.51
N THR A 89 -1.99 -6.32 -15.03
CA THR A 89 -2.02 -7.66 -15.61
C THR A 89 -1.14 -8.63 -14.83
N ASP A 90 -1.45 -9.92 -14.92
CA ASP A 90 -0.61 -10.99 -14.40
C ASP A 90 0.57 -11.31 -15.34
N ALA A 91 1.41 -12.28 -14.96
CA ALA A 91 2.56 -12.71 -15.76
C ALA A 91 2.18 -13.23 -17.17
N ASP A 92 0.94 -13.68 -17.38
CA ASP A 92 0.41 -14.13 -18.67
C ASP A 92 -0.26 -12.99 -19.46
N LYS A 93 -0.11 -11.73 -19.00
CA LYS A 93 -0.75 -10.52 -19.54
C LYS A 93 -2.27 -10.53 -19.47
N ARG A 94 -2.84 -11.31 -18.56
CA ARG A 94 -4.28 -11.33 -18.33
C ARG A 94 -4.63 -10.23 -17.32
N PRO A 95 -5.66 -9.41 -17.60
CA PRO A 95 -6.09 -8.39 -16.65
C PRO A 95 -6.49 -9.02 -15.31
N TYR A 96 -5.98 -8.47 -14.22
CA TYR A 96 -6.50 -8.78 -12.91
C TYR A 96 -7.97 -8.36 -12.82
N PRO A 97 -8.83 -9.15 -12.15
CA PRO A 97 -10.19 -8.72 -11.86
C PRO A 97 -10.19 -7.40 -11.09
N THR A 98 -11.32 -6.69 -11.07
CA THR A 98 -11.53 -5.59 -10.11
C THR A 98 -11.21 -6.08 -8.69
N PRO A 99 -10.62 -5.24 -7.84
CA PRO A 99 -9.79 -5.62 -6.67
C PRO A 99 -10.49 -6.38 -5.52
N ASP A 100 -11.72 -6.85 -5.70
CA ASP A 100 -12.40 -7.72 -4.74
C ASP A 100 -11.81 -9.14 -4.80
N GLY A 101 -11.06 -9.53 -3.77
CA GLY A 101 -10.48 -10.87 -3.61
C GLY A 101 -9.18 -11.16 -4.39
N VAL A 102 -8.71 -10.23 -5.23
CA VAL A 102 -7.51 -10.41 -6.08
C VAL A 102 -6.20 -10.09 -5.36
N LEU A 103 -6.25 -9.26 -4.31
CA LEU A 103 -5.02 -8.84 -3.63
C LEU A 103 -4.24 -10.00 -2.99
N ARG A 104 -4.92 -11.12 -2.71
CA ARG A 104 -4.27 -12.36 -2.24
C ARG A 104 -3.45 -13.08 -3.31
N SER A 105 -3.69 -12.82 -4.60
CA SER A 105 -2.90 -13.39 -5.69
C SER A 105 -1.69 -12.54 -6.06
N LEU A 106 -1.59 -11.32 -5.53
CA LEU A 106 -0.42 -10.47 -5.73
C LEU A 106 0.78 -11.01 -4.96
N SER A 107 1.95 -10.80 -5.53
CA SER A 107 3.22 -11.00 -4.87
C SER A 107 3.40 -10.04 -3.70
N PHE A 108 4.34 -10.38 -2.81
CA PHE A 108 4.70 -9.51 -1.69
C PHE A 108 5.21 -8.14 -2.16
N ASP A 109 5.95 -8.09 -3.27
CA ASP A 109 6.49 -6.85 -3.83
C ASP A 109 5.38 -5.94 -4.38
N GLU A 110 4.38 -6.52 -5.07
CA GLU A 110 3.21 -5.79 -5.53
C GLU A 110 2.38 -5.24 -4.36
N ILE A 111 2.17 -6.03 -3.30
CA ILE A 111 1.49 -5.56 -2.07
C ILE A 111 2.28 -4.41 -1.45
N GLY A 112 3.61 -4.56 -1.31
CA GLY A 112 4.49 -3.53 -0.77
C GLY A 112 4.44 -2.23 -1.57
N TYR A 113 4.46 -2.33 -2.90
CA TYR A 113 4.32 -1.20 -3.80
C TYR A 113 2.96 -0.50 -3.62
N LEU A 114 1.85 -1.24 -3.55
CA LEU A 114 0.53 -0.67 -3.32
C LEU A 114 0.44 0.05 -1.97
N VAL A 115 1.02 -0.51 -0.91
CA VAL A 115 1.12 0.13 0.41
C VAL A 115 1.92 1.43 0.33
N GLU A 116 3.07 1.43 -0.35
CA GLU A 116 3.90 2.62 -0.54
C GLU A 116 3.12 3.73 -1.26
N LYS A 117 2.44 3.40 -2.36
CA LYS A 117 1.65 4.38 -3.12
C LYS A 117 0.44 4.86 -2.33
N ALA A 118 -0.23 4.00 -1.57
CA ALA A 118 -1.29 4.41 -0.66
C ALA A 118 -0.77 5.39 0.41
N PHE A 119 0.41 5.12 0.96
CA PHE A 119 1.06 5.97 1.96
C PHE A 119 1.47 7.34 1.39
N ALA A 120 1.99 7.37 0.16
CA ALA A 120 2.35 8.61 -0.54
C ALA A 120 1.15 9.54 -0.79
N GLN A 121 -0.08 9.02 -0.71
CA GLN A 121 -1.30 9.84 -0.85
C GLN A 121 -1.63 10.66 0.39
N LEU A 122 -1.12 10.27 1.56
CA LEU A 122 -1.34 10.98 2.81
C LEU A 122 -0.81 12.41 2.72
N PRO A 123 -1.45 13.40 3.38
CA PRO A 123 -0.86 14.73 3.53
C PRO A 123 0.56 14.67 4.13
N PRO A 124 1.50 15.55 3.72
CA PRO A 124 2.89 15.52 4.19
C PRO A 124 3.04 15.54 5.72
N GLU A 125 2.10 16.16 6.42
CA GLU A 125 2.08 16.22 7.88
C GLU A 125 1.84 14.85 8.54
N GLN A 126 1.04 14.01 7.89
CA GLN A 126 0.80 12.64 8.31
C GLN A 126 1.98 11.75 7.91
N GLN A 127 2.59 11.96 6.74
CA GLN A 127 3.80 11.24 6.32
C GLN A 127 5.00 11.48 7.26
N LYS A 128 5.19 12.72 7.74
CA LYS A 128 6.32 13.09 8.63
C LYS A 128 6.23 12.50 10.04
N LYS A 129 5.02 12.22 10.56
CA LYS A 129 4.86 11.57 11.87
C LYS A 129 5.37 10.13 11.88
N VAL A 130 5.42 9.50 10.71
CA VAL A 130 5.83 8.11 10.50
C VAL A 130 7.33 7.96 10.35
N ARG A 131 7.97 8.92 9.66
CA ARG A 131 9.43 8.90 9.43
C ARG A 131 10.27 9.27 10.66
N ARG A 132 9.67 9.66 11.78
CA ARG A 132 10.41 9.85 13.04
C ARG A 132 10.54 8.49 13.72
N PRO A 133 11.75 7.94 13.88
CA PRO A 133 11.92 6.80 14.76
C PRO A 133 11.42 7.24 16.14
N ARG A 134 10.62 6.39 16.80
CA ARG A 134 10.48 6.49 18.25
C ARG A 134 11.87 6.27 18.82
N SER A 135 12.64 7.34 18.99
CA SER A 135 13.84 7.36 19.79
C SER A 135 13.45 6.75 21.12
N ARG A 136 13.91 5.52 21.37
CA ARG A 136 13.79 4.85 22.66
C ARG A 136 14.25 5.85 23.71
N ALA A 137 13.32 6.40 24.47
CA ALA A 137 13.62 6.93 25.78
C ALA A 137 13.96 5.71 26.65
N ARG A 138 15.20 5.22 26.53
CA ARG A 138 15.89 4.53 27.61
C ARG A 138 16.84 5.56 28.22
N GLY A 139 16.49 6.03 29.39
CA GLY A 139 17.31 6.93 30.19
C GLY A 139 16.54 7.32 31.44
N GLY A 140 16.85 6.65 32.54
CA GLY A 140 16.25 6.82 33.87
C GLY A 140 16.21 5.50 34.61
#